data_AF-A0A674JJK3-F1
#
_entry.id   AF-A0A674JJK3-F1
#
_cell.length_a   1.000
_cell.length_b   1.000
_cell.length_c   1.000
_cell.angle_alpha   90.00
_cell.angle_beta   90.00
_cell.angle_gamma   90.00
#
_symmetry.space_group_name_H-M   'P 1'
#
loop_
_entity.id
_entity.type
_entity.pdbx_description
1 polymer ?
#
loop_
_entity_poly.entity_id
_entity_poly.type
_entity_poly.pdbx_seq_one_letter_code
_entity_poly.pdbx_strand_id
1 'polypeptide(L)'
;MAQVLRRLRSSQPVARFQRCCGLFPAAEEGRRSRGKLGRGAAARLPGRSCCGGGGGAGGGGGGPQGGGGRGAADCAQKYVVKNYFYYYLFKFSSALGEEIFYITFLPFTYWNINHDVSRRLIMMWCIVMYIGQVTKDILKWPRPHSPPVVKLEMRAEYGMPSTHAMAATSISFTFCIATINQNKYSLVLGLMAAFVFSTLVCLSRLYTGMHTVLDVIGGTLISAALIALTYPAWDIIDHLMLTSPFCPILSIVVPLLLCYNYPKLEDYSPTRADTTTVLGAGAGATIGFWLNNLYAAPDYPNESLHLNLPPISEMMMVVLAKFLVGVFILLVTRYFIKGMALRVLCSRYQVSVNNLEARRRLEIEVPYKFITYSSVGFSATVLVPLVHDLLGLI
;
A
#
# COMPACT_ATOMS: atom_id res chain seq x y z
N MET A 1 21.94 -4.42 25.12
CA MET A 1 21.04 -3.77 24.13
C MET A 1 21.67 -3.61 22.74
N ALA A 2 22.87 -3.02 22.60
CA ALA A 2 23.50 -2.76 21.28
C ALA A 2 23.77 -4.03 20.41
N GLN A 3 24.14 -5.16 21.03
CA GLN A 3 24.34 -6.41 20.28
C GLN A 3 23.05 -6.97 19.68
N VAL A 4 21.91 -6.82 20.36
CA VAL A 4 20.59 -7.25 19.86
C VAL A 4 20.19 -6.43 18.64
N LEU A 5 20.32 -5.10 18.72
CA LEU A 5 20.03 -4.21 17.60
C LEU A 5 20.92 -4.49 16.38
N ARG A 6 22.22 -4.78 16.58
CA ARG A 6 23.11 -5.20 15.48
C ARG A 6 22.66 -6.52 14.84
N ARG A 7 22.21 -7.50 15.63
CA ARG A 7 21.68 -8.77 15.12
C ARG A 7 20.39 -8.57 14.32
N LEU A 8 19.44 -7.79 14.84
CA LEU A 8 18.16 -7.51 14.18
C LEU A 8 18.31 -6.70 12.88
N ARG A 9 19.33 -5.83 12.82
CA ARG A 9 19.72 -5.07 11.62
C ARG A 9 20.38 -5.96 10.56
N SER A 10 21.06 -7.02 10.97
CA SER A 10 21.82 -7.84 10.03
C SER A 10 20.93 -8.51 8.99
N SER A 11 21.46 -8.74 7.78
CA SER A 11 20.74 -9.44 6.71
C SER A 11 20.67 -10.95 6.92
N GLN A 12 21.34 -11.48 7.97
CA GLN A 12 21.44 -12.90 8.27
C GLN A 12 20.11 -13.53 8.76
N PRO A 13 19.37 -12.93 9.73
CA PRO A 13 18.03 -13.40 10.09
C PRO A 13 17.07 -13.48 8.89
N VAL A 14 17.12 -12.48 8.00
CA VAL A 14 16.27 -12.43 6.80
C VAL A 14 16.61 -13.58 5.86
N ALA A 15 17.91 -13.78 5.57
CA ALA A 15 18.35 -14.89 4.72
C ALA A 15 18.03 -16.26 5.34
N ARG A 16 18.15 -16.42 6.67
CA ARG A 16 17.76 -17.64 7.37
C ARG A 16 16.26 -17.90 7.24
N PHE A 17 15.44 -16.88 7.44
CA PHE A 17 13.99 -16.97 7.27
C PHE A 17 13.61 -17.37 5.85
N GLN A 18 14.18 -16.73 4.83
CA GLN A 18 13.99 -17.09 3.42
C GLN A 18 14.32 -18.57 3.16
N ARG A 19 15.46 -19.06 3.66
CA ARG A 19 15.88 -20.46 3.52
C ARG A 19 14.92 -21.43 4.21
N CYS A 20 14.44 -21.10 5.42
CA CYS A 20 13.43 -21.90 6.13
C CYS A 20 12.13 -22.00 5.32
N CYS A 21 11.75 -20.91 4.64
CA CYS A 21 10.58 -20.87 3.76
C CYS A 21 10.86 -21.39 2.33
N GLY A 22 12.02 -22.01 2.09
CA GLY A 22 12.36 -22.67 0.83
C GLY A 22 12.86 -21.73 -0.28
N LEU A 23 13.27 -20.50 0.02
CA LEU A 23 13.84 -19.56 -0.94
C LEU A 23 15.37 -19.51 -0.82
N PHE A 24 16.08 -19.79 -1.92
CA PHE A 24 17.55 -19.86 -1.95
C PHE A 24 18.13 -19.01 -3.08
N PRO A 25 19.28 -18.35 -2.88
CA PRO A 25 20.03 -17.76 -3.98
C PRO A 25 20.63 -18.84 -4.88
N ALA A 26 20.51 -18.71 -6.20
CA ALA A 26 20.91 -19.74 -7.17
C ALA A 26 22.40 -20.09 -7.12
N ALA A 27 23.26 -19.13 -6.70
CA ALA A 27 24.69 -19.37 -6.51
C ALA A 27 25.00 -20.39 -5.40
N GLU A 28 24.13 -20.50 -4.39
CA GLU A 28 24.29 -21.41 -3.26
C GLU A 28 23.77 -22.83 -3.58
N GLU A 29 22.69 -22.93 -4.35
CA GLU A 29 22.20 -24.23 -4.84
C GLU A 29 23.16 -24.84 -5.87
N GLY A 30 23.76 -24.05 -6.76
CA GLY A 30 24.78 -24.53 -7.69
C GLY A 30 25.98 -25.18 -6.99
N ARG A 31 26.34 -24.71 -5.78
CA ARG A 31 27.37 -25.33 -4.93
C ARG A 31 26.88 -26.60 -4.24
N ARG A 32 25.63 -26.64 -3.75
CA ARG A 32 25.03 -27.85 -3.16
C ARG A 32 24.80 -28.97 -4.17
N SER A 33 24.35 -28.64 -5.38
CA SER A 33 24.21 -29.58 -6.48
C SER A 33 25.57 -30.07 -6.99
N ARG A 34 26.61 -29.22 -7.07
CA ARG A 34 27.99 -29.67 -7.36
C ARG A 34 28.57 -30.56 -6.25
N GLY A 35 28.19 -30.33 -5.00
CA GLY A 35 28.57 -31.22 -3.89
C GLY A 35 27.82 -32.56 -3.88
N LYS A 36 26.70 -32.68 -4.61
CA LYS A 36 25.92 -33.93 -4.75
C LYS A 36 26.09 -34.65 -6.09
N LEU A 37 26.50 -33.95 -7.15
CA LEU A 37 26.81 -34.55 -8.46
C LEU A 37 28.31 -34.88 -8.57
N GLY A 38 28.71 -35.96 -7.88
CA GLY A 38 29.62 -36.91 -8.51
C GLY A 38 28.79 -37.84 -9.38
N ARG A 39 29.01 -37.79 -10.71
CA ARG A 39 28.39 -38.58 -11.79
C ARG A 39 26.93 -38.24 -12.16
N GLY A 40 26.71 -37.94 -13.45
CA GLY A 40 25.42 -38.14 -14.13
C GLY A 40 24.69 -36.87 -14.61
N ALA A 41 24.79 -36.61 -15.92
CA ALA A 41 23.94 -35.82 -16.82
C ALA A 41 22.95 -34.78 -16.24
N ALA A 42 23.18 -33.50 -16.57
CA ALA A 42 22.31 -32.38 -16.22
C ALA A 42 21.21 -32.15 -17.28
N ALA A 43 19.95 -32.41 -16.92
CA ALA A 43 18.80 -31.83 -17.59
C ALA A 43 18.52 -30.43 -17.03
N ARG A 44 18.64 -29.39 -17.87
CA ARG A 44 18.30 -27.99 -17.55
C ARG A 44 16.90 -27.67 -18.08
N LEU A 45 16.06 -27.05 -17.26
CA LEU A 45 14.89 -26.28 -17.71
C LEU A 45 15.00 -24.84 -17.16
N PRO A 46 14.54 -23.82 -17.91
CA PRO A 46 14.90 -22.43 -17.64
C PRO A 46 14.00 -21.79 -16.57
N GLY A 47 14.64 -21.09 -15.62
CA GLY A 47 13.96 -20.21 -14.66
C GLY A 47 13.38 -18.99 -15.37
N ARG A 48 12.08 -18.76 -15.16
CA ARG A 48 11.30 -17.67 -15.75
C ARG A 48 11.74 -16.33 -15.13
N SER A 49 12.34 -15.47 -15.94
CA SER A 49 12.55 -14.05 -15.62
C SER A 49 11.21 -13.32 -15.76
N CYS A 50 10.74 -12.65 -14.71
CA CYS A 50 9.61 -11.73 -14.83
C CYS A 50 10.13 -10.33 -15.18
N CYS A 51 10.41 -10.09 -16.45
CA CYS A 51 10.41 -8.75 -17.02
C CYS A 51 9.09 -8.58 -17.78
N GLY A 52 8.11 -7.93 -17.16
CA GLY A 52 6.94 -7.40 -17.86
C GLY A 52 7.24 -5.99 -18.32
N GLY A 53 7.61 -5.83 -19.59
CA GLY A 53 7.75 -4.55 -20.27
C GLY A 53 7.60 -4.77 -21.78
N GLY A 54 6.43 -4.43 -22.32
CA GLY A 54 6.16 -4.53 -23.76
C GLY A 54 7.01 -3.54 -24.57
N GLY A 55 7.54 -4.03 -25.71
CA GLY A 55 8.24 -3.25 -26.74
C GLY A 55 7.30 -2.43 -27.62
N GLY A 56 7.75 -1.71 -28.66
CA GLY A 56 9.07 -1.55 -29.30
C GLY A 56 9.07 -0.23 -30.10
N ALA A 57 9.92 0.10 -31.08
CA ALA A 57 11.14 -0.47 -31.69
C ALA A 57 11.72 0.60 -32.65
N GLY A 58 12.99 0.48 -33.04
CA GLY A 58 13.64 1.18 -34.18
C GLY A 58 15.02 1.75 -33.83
N GLY A 59 16.12 0.99 -33.99
CA GLY A 59 17.01 0.95 -35.18
C GLY A 59 18.30 1.72 -34.85
N GLY A 60 19.56 1.43 -35.22
CA GLY A 60 20.28 0.43 -36.00
C GLY A 60 21.75 0.95 -36.10
N GLY A 61 22.76 0.06 -36.16
CA GLY A 61 24.21 0.37 -36.36
C GLY A 61 25.02 0.55 -35.06
N GLY A 62 26.29 0.14 -34.89
CA GLY A 62 27.32 -0.48 -35.74
C GLY A 62 28.72 0.00 -35.28
N GLY A 63 29.54 -0.86 -34.64
CA GLY A 63 31.01 -0.69 -34.46
C GLY A 63 31.51 0.00 -33.16
N PRO A 64 32.84 -0.04 -32.85
CA PRO A 64 33.41 -1.01 -31.90
C PRO A 64 34.20 -0.44 -30.69
N GLN A 65 34.39 -1.31 -29.68
CA GLN A 65 35.43 -1.40 -28.63
C GLN A 65 35.89 -0.15 -27.85
N GLY A 66 35.90 -0.29 -26.51
CA GLY A 66 36.89 0.34 -25.62
C GLY A 66 36.30 1.03 -24.40
N GLY A 67 36.77 0.65 -23.20
CA GLY A 67 36.61 1.46 -21.98
C GLY A 67 35.92 0.73 -20.83
N GLY A 68 36.73 0.21 -19.90
CA GLY A 68 36.25 -0.38 -18.66
C GLY A 68 35.48 0.63 -17.81
N GLY A 69 34.20 0.37 -17.61
CA GLY A 69 33.38 0.98 -16.57
C GLY A 69 32.80 -0.11 -15.70
N ARG A 70 33.32 -0.28 -14.47
CA ARG A 70 32.63 -1.01 -13.39
C ARG A 70 31.40 -0.20 -12.97
N GLY A 71 30.37 -0.20 -13.81
CA GLY A 71 29.04 0.29 -13.49
C GLY A 71 28.26 -0.84 -12.84
N ALA A 72 27.86 -0.66 -11.58
CA ALA A 72 27.07 -1.60 -10.80
C ALA A 72 25.67 -1.78 -11.43
N ALA A 73 25.57 -2.66 -12.41
CA ALA A 73 24.31 -3.34 -12.71
C ALA A 73 24.06 -4.30 -11.54
N ASP A 74 23.23 -3.89 -10.57
CA ASP A 74 22.75 -4.73 -9.47
C ASP A 74 21.99 -5.91 -10.09
N CYS A 75 22.75 -6.96 -10.38
CA CYS A 75 22.36 -8.08 -11.22
C CYS A 75 21.25 -8.83 -10.51
N ALA A 76 20.04 -8.82 -11.07
CA ALA A 76 18.88 -9.54 -10.55
C ALA A 76 19.29 -10.96 -10.14
N GLN A 77 19.40 -11.19 -8.84
CA GLN A 77 19.99 -12.40 -8.31
C GLN A 77 19.06 -13.57 -8.68
N LYS A 78 19.55 -14.50 -9.50
CA LYS A 78 18.82 -15.73 -9.80
C LYS A 78 18.53 -16.44 -8.47
N TYR A 79 17.29 -16.90 -8.28
CA TYR A 79 16.83 -17.58 -7.07
C TYR A 79 16.13 -18.89 -7.39
N VAL A 80 16.04 -19.78 -6.40
CA VAL A 80 15.38 -21.09 -6.49
C VAL A 80 14.33 -21.17 -5.39
N VAL A 81 13.11 -21.54 -5.77
CA VAL A 81 11.98 -21.75 -4.85
C VAL A 81 11.76 -23.25 -4.70
N LYS A 82 11.87 -23.75 -3.46
CA LYS A 82 11.62 -25.15 -3.10
C LYS A 82 10.23 -25.35 -2.49
N ASN A 83 9.68 -24.34 -1.82
CA ASN A 83 8.34 -24.40 -1.23
C ASN A 83 7.45 -23.34 -1.86
N TYR A 84 6.56 -23.79 -2.76
CA TYR A 84 5.64 -22.91 -3.48
C TYR A 84 4.50 -22.39 -2.62
N PHE A 85 4.06 -23.12 -1.59
CA PHE A 85 3.01 -22.68 -0.69
C PHE A 85 3.41 -21.38 0.01
N TYR A 86 4.57 -21.36 0.67
CA TYR A 86 5.07 -20.13 1.31
C TYR A 86 5.38 -19.02 0.31
N TYR A 87 5.86 -19.37 -0.89
CA TYR A 87 6.11 -18.39 -1.93
C TYR A 87 4.83 -17.64 -2.34
N TYR A 88 3.75 -18.36 -2.64
CA TYR A 88 2.48 -17.74 -3.01
C TYR A 88 1.81 -17.05 -1.82
N LEU A 89 1.90 -17.64 -0.62
CA LEU A 89 1.40 -17.03 0.61
C LEU A 89 2.05 -15.66 0.82
N PHE A 90 3.38 -15.57 0.87
CA PHE A 90 4.05 -14.30 1.12
C PHE A 90 3.97 -13.31 -0.04
N LYS A 91 3.84 -13.77 -1.29
CA LYS A 91 3.52 -12.86 -2.40
C LYS A 91 2.14 -12.22 -2.25
N PHE A 92 1.14 -13.04 -1.90
CA PHE A 92 -0.20 -12.54 -1.61
C PHE A 92 -0.19 -11.59 -0.41
N SER A 93 0.47 -11.97 0.68
CA SER A 93 0.62 -11.13 1.88
C SER A 93 1.35 -9.82 1.60
N SER A 94 2.35 -9.80 0.71
CA SER A 94 3.03 -8.56 0.30
C SER A 94 2.07 -7.64 -0.47
N ALA A 95 1.22 -8.22 -1.32
CA ALA A 95 0.19 -7.47 -2.05
C ALA A 95 -0.86 -6.81 -1.14
N LEU A 96 -1.09 -7.33 0.08
CA LEU A 96 -1.96 -6.69 1.09
C LEU A 96 -1.38 -5.37 1.64
N GLY A 97 -0.10 -5.08 1.40
CA GLY A 97 0.52 -3.79 1.74
C GLY A 97 0.64 -2.83 0.56
N GLU A 98 0.00 -3.14 -0.58
CA GLU A 98 0.12 -2.35 -1.81
C GLU A 98 -1.12 -1.50 -2.08
N GLU A 99 -0.98 -0.55 -3.01
CA GLU A 99 -2.03 0.39 -3.43
C GLU A 99 -3.36 -0.30 -3.79
N ILE A 100 -3.28 -1.46 -4.46
CA ILE A 100 -4.45 -2.23 -4.90
C ILE A 100 -5.28 -2.74 -3.70
N PHE A 101 -4.63 -3.09 -2.60
CA PHE A 101 -5.34 -3.47 -1.38
C PHE A 101 -6.04 -2.26 -0.78
N TYR A 102 -5.40 -1.09 -0.73
CA TYR A 102 -6.01 0.11 -0.13
C TYR A 102 -7.22 0.62 -0.93
N ILE A 103 -7.15 0.64 -2.26
CA ILE A 103 -8.26 1.08 -3.12
C ILE A 103 -9.45 0.11 -3.11
N THR A 104 -9.27 -1.12 -2.64
CA THR A 104 -10.34 -2.12 -2.54
C THR A 104 -10.87 -2.24 -1.12
N PHE A 105 -10.00 -2.45 -0.14
CA PHE A 105 -10.37 -2.71 1.25
C PHE A 105 -11.00 -1.49 1.94
N LEU A 106 -10.41 -0.30 1.82
CA LEU A 106 -10.93 0.89 2.52
C LEU A 106 -12.32 1.32 2.01
N PRO A 107 -12.61 1.34 0.70
CA PRO A 107 -13.97 1.57 0.23
C PRO A 107 -14.93 0.43 0.57
N PHE A 108 -14.45 -0.82 0.58
CA PHE A 108 -15.27 -1.97 0.97
C PHE A 108 -15.81 -1.82 2.40
N THR A 109 -14.99 -1.36 3.35
CA THR A 109 -15.47 -1.11 4.71
C THR A 109 -16.53 0.00 4.75
N TYR A 110 -16.43 0.98 3.86
CA TYR A 110 -17.38 2.10 3.79
C TYR A 110 -18.73 1.64 3.25
N TRP A 111 -18.75 0.89 2.15
CA TRP A 111 -19.99 0.49 1.49
C TRP A 111 -20.76 -0.65 2.18
N ASN A 112 -20.06 -1.49 2.97
CA ASN A 112 -20.63 -2.76 3.45
C ASN A 112 -20.59 -2.96 4.97
N ILE A 113 -19.80 -2.19 5.73
CA ILE A 113 -19.62 -2.46 7.18
C ILE A 113 -20.22 -1.34 8.02
N ASN A 114 -19.53 -0.21 8.08
CA ASN A 114 -19.94 0.96 8.87
C ASN A 114 -19.11 2.17 8.40
N HIS A 115 -19.79 3.30 8.23
CA HIS A 115 -19.17 4.57 7.86
C HIS A 115 -18.16 5.02 8.91
N ASP A 116 -18.49 4.94 10.21
CA ASP A 116 -17.65 5.38 11.34
C ASP A 116 -16.32 4.62 11.40
N VAL A 117 -16.39 3.30 11.22
CA VAL A 117 -15.21 2.43 11.17
C VAL A 117 -14.31 2.85 10.00
N SER A 118 -14.89 3.13 8.84
CA SER A 118 -14.14 3.51 7.65
C SER A 118 -13.48 4.87 7.77
N ARG A 119 -14.14 5.85 8.38
CA ARG A 119 -13.56 7.18 8.64
C ARG A 119 -12.31 7.06 9.51
N ARG A 120 -12.40 6.29 10.60
CA ARG A 120 -11.26 6.01 11.50
C ARG A 120 -10.12 5.28 10.78
N LEU A 121 -10.44 4.29 9.95
CA LEU A 121 -9.43 3.55 9.17
C LEU A 121 -8.70 4.44 8.17
N ILE A 122 -9.42 5.24 7.41
CA ILE A 122 -8.82 6.14 6.40
C ILE A 122 -7.97 7.21 7.07
N MET A 123 -8.44 7.80 8.18
CA MET A 123 -7.67 8.76 8.98
C MET A 123 -6.37 8.13 9.48
N MET A 124 -6.45 6.97 10.14
CA MET A 124 -5.27 6.28 10.69
C MET A 124 -4.31 5.84 9.59
N TRP A 125 -4.81 5.34 8.48
CA TRP A 125 -4.00 5.00 7.31
C TRP A 125 -3.24 6.21 6.77
N CYS A 126 -3.89 7.37 6.64
CA CYS A 126 -3.24 8.60 6.18
C CYS A 126 -2.13 9.06 7.13
N ILE A 127 -2.41 9.10 8.44
CA ILE A 127 -1.45 9.52 9.47
C ILE A 127 -0.23 8.60 9.47
N VAL A 128 -0.46 7.29 9.52
CA VAL A 128 0.61 6.29 9.63
C VAL A 128 1.46 6.24 8.36
N MET A 129 0.84 6.30 7.19
CA MET A 129 1.59 6.33 5.93
C MET A 129 2.40 7.61 5.77
N TYR A 130 1.85 8.78 6.10
CA TYR A 130 2.59 10.04 6.05
C TYR A 130 3.80 10.02 6.97
N ILE A 131 3.59 9.72 8.26
CA ILE A 131 4.66 9.67 9.26
C ILE A 131 5.69 8.61 8.88
N GLY A 132 5.26 7.44 8.41
CA GLY A 132 6.16 6.36 7.99
C GLY A 132 7.06 6.74 6.82
N GLN A 133 6.51 7.37 5.78
CA GLN A 133 7.29 7.79 4.60
C GLN A 133 8.23 8.95 4.93
N VAL A 134 7.77 9.96 5.68
CA VAL A 134 8.62 11.07 6.15
C VAL A 134 9.76 10.54 7.02
N THR A 135 9.46 9.66 7.98
CA THR A 135 10.49 9.05 8.84
C THR A 135 11.52 8.27 8.03
N LYS A 136 11.07 7.55 6.99
CA LYS A 136 11.94 6.79 6.10
C LYS A 136 12.98 7.68 5.39
N ASP A 137 12.55 8.83 4.91
CA ASP A 137 13.41 9.76 4.17
C ASP A 137 14.28 10.65 5.09
N ILE A 138 13.89 10.82 6.35
CA ILE A 138 14.72 11.43 7.40
C ILE A 138 15.82 10.47 7.85
N LEU A 139 15.47 9.21 8.14
CA LEU A 139 16.41 8.22 8.67
C LEU A 139 17.41 7.72 7.61
N LYS A 140 17.02 7.74 6.32
CA LYS A 140 17.82 7.29 5.17
C LYS A 140 18.45 5.90 5.40
N TRP A 141 17.70 5.02 6.07
CA TRP A 141 18.25 3.75 6.55
C TRP A 141 18.40 2.74 5.39
N PRO A 142 19.59 2.13 5.19
CA PRO A 142 19.82 1.24 4.05
C PRO A 142 19.05 -0.08 4.18
N ARG A 143 18.58 -0.61 3.05
CA ARG A 143 17.96 -1.94 2.94
C ARG A 143 18.96 -3.08 3.20
N PRO A 144 18.48 -4.30 3.53
CA PRO A 144 19.37 -5.45 3.70
C PRO A 144 20.21 -5.72 2.44
N HIS A 145 21.48 -6.07 2.65
CA HIS A 145 22.42 -6.36 1.58
C HIS A 145 22.05 -7.66 0.86
N SER A 146 22.15 -7.62 -0.47
CA SER A 146 22.00 -8.77 -1.35
C SER A 146 23.30 -8.91 -2.14
N PRO A 147 24.01 -10.05 -2.08
CA PRO A 147 23.80 -11.24 -1.23
C PRO A 147 24.07 -10.96 0.28
N PRO A 148 23.54 -11.76 1.24
CA PRO A 148 22.94 -13.10 1.10
C PRO A 148 21.41 -13.14 0.92
N VAL A 149 20.70 -12.01 1.06
CA VAL A 149 19.24 -11.95 0.94
C VAL A 149 18.82 -11.94 -0.52
N VAL A 150 17.77 -12.69 -0.87
CA VAL A 150 17.15 -12.65 -2.21
C VAL A 150 16.14 -11.51 -2.23
N LYS A 151 16.29 -10.55 -3.15
CA LYS A 151 15.31 -9.48 -3.37
C LYS A 151 14.27 -9.92 -4.40
N LEU A 152 13.03 -10.16 -3.96
CA LEU A 152 11.90 -10.49 -4.85
C LEU A 152 11.22 -9.23 -5.41
N GLU A 153 11.36 -8.11 -4.71
CA GLU A 153 10.89 -6.79 -5.13
C GLU A 153 12.11 -5.86 -5.18
N MET A 154 12.14 -4.96 -6.17
CA MET A 154 13.18 -3.93 -6.28
C MET A 154 12.50 -2.57 -6.25
N ARG A 155 12.75 -1.81 -5.19
CA ARG A 155 12.35 -0.40 -5.09
C ARG A 155 13.50 0.44 -4.57
N ALA A 156 13.69 1.60 -5.20
CA ALA A 156 14.68 2.60 -4.80
C ALA A 156 14.14 3.49 -3.66
N GLU A 157 13.90 2.89 -2.50
CA GLU A 157 13.46 3.58 -1.27
C GLU A 157 14.17 3.02 -0.04
N TYR A 158 14.28 3.80 1.04
CA TYR A 158 14.94 3.38 2.28
C TYR A 158 14.16 2.27 3.03
N GLY A 159 14.84 1.62 3.97
CA GLY A 159 14.35 0.41 4.66
C GLY A 159 13.53 0.68 5.92
N MET A 160 13.92 1.62 6.77
CA MET A 160 13.30 1.83 8.09
C MET A 160 12.49 3.13 8.12
N PRO A 161 11.26 3.15 8.66
CA PRO A 161 10.45 2.00 9.08
C PRO A 161 9.76 1.29 7.89
N SER A 162 9.35 0.03 8.11
CA SER A 162 8.55 -0.71 7.12
C SER A 162 7.12 -0.16 7.05
N THR A 163 6.81 0.62 6.01
CA THR A 163 5.49 1.23 5.80
C THR A 163 4.38 0.21 5.59
N HIS A 164 4.66 -0.92 4.95
CA HIS A 164 3.70 -2.03 4.82
C HIS A 164 3.36 -2.64 6.18
N ALA A 165 4.37 -2.81 7.06
CA ALA A 165 4.14 -3.29 8.42
C ALA A 165 3.35 -2.26 9.24
N MET A 166 3.70 -0.98 9.13
CA MET A 166 2.98 0.11 9.77
C MET A 166 1.50 0.14 9.36
N ALA A 167 1.21 0.13 8.06
CA ALA A 167 -0.16 0.16 7.56
C ALA A 167 -0.95 -1.10 7.95
N ALA A 168 -0.33 -2.29 7.88
CA ALA A 168 -1.01 -3.53 8.26
C ALA A 168 -1.38 -3.56 9.75
N THR A 169 -0.46 -3.15 10.63
CA THR A 169 -0.73 -3.01 12.08
C THR A 169 -1.81 -1.94 12.32
N SER A 170 -1.69 -0.77 11.69
CA SER A 170 -2.67 0.29 11.88
C SER A 170 -4.07 -0.12 11.45
N ILE A 171 -4.21 -0.64 10.23
CA ILE A 171 -5.51 -1.00 9.67
C ILE A 171 -6.16 -2.11 10.48
N SER A 172 -5.42 -3.17 10.83
CA SER A 172 -6.01 -4.34 11.49
C SER A 172 -6.42 -4.06 12.94
N PHE A 173 -5.59 -3.34 13.69
CA PHE A 173 -5.90 -2.99 15.08
C PHE A 173 -6.94 -1.86 15.15
N THR A 174 -6.87 -0.82 14.30
CA THR A 174 -7.93 0.20 14.24
C THR A 174 -9.27 -0.41 13.85
N PHE A 175 -9.30 -1.36 12.90
CA PHE A 175 -10.53 -2.08 12.56
C PHE A 175 -11.09 -2.78 13.80
N CYS A 176 -10.29 -3.62 14.46
CA CYS A 176 -10.71 -4.37 15.64
C CYS A 176 -11.20 -3.48 16.79
N ILE A 177 -10.51 -2.36 17.04
CA ILE A 177 -10.90 -1.41 18.10
C ILE A 177 -12.20 -0.69 17.71
N ALA A 178 -12.36 -0.27 16.46
CA ALA A 178 -13.54 0.45 16.01
C ALA A 178 -14.81 -0.42 15.97
N THR A 179 -14.66 -1.75 15.85
CA THR A 179 -15.80 -2.70 15.83
C THR A 179 -16.06 -3.39 17.17
N ILE A 180 -15.29 -3.09 18.22
CA ILE A 180 -15.40 -3.78 19.53
C ILE A 180 -16.80 -3.63 20.16
N ASN A 181 -17.41 -2.45 20.03
CA ASN A 181 -18.70 -2.13 20.63
C ASN A 181 -19.91 -2.64 19.81
N GLN A 182 -19.67 -3.27 18.65
CA GLN A 182 -20.76 -3.74 17.78
C GLN A 182 -21.30 -5.13 18.17
N ASN A 183 -20.70 -5.83 19.13
CA ASN A 183 -21.10 -7.16 19.64
C ASN A 183 -21.31 -8.26 18.57
N LYS A 184 -20.77 -8.10 17.35
CA LYS A 184 -20.93 -9.08 16.25
C LYS A 184 -20.03 -10.31 16.39
N TYR A 185 -18.91 -10.19 17.12
CA TYR A 185 -17.93 -11.25 17.30
C TYR A 185 -17.17 -11.08 18.63
N SER A 186 -16.54 -12.15 19.14
CA SER A 186 -15.77 -12.11 20.38
C SER A 186 -14.48 -11.28 20.24
N LEU A 187 -14.17 -10.43 21.22
CA LEU A 187 -12.93 -9.62 21.25
C LEU A 187 -11.68 -10.45 20.97
N VAL A 188 -11.60 -11.66 21.51
CA VAL A 188 -10.48 -12.59 21.31
C VAL A 188 -10.32 -12.90 19.81
N LEU A 189 -11.41 -13.17 19.10
CA LEU A 189 -11.38 -13.47 17.67
C LEU A 189 -10.90 -12.26 16.85
N GLY A 190 -11.36 -11.06 17.20
CA GLY A 190 -10.91 -9.82 16.54
C GLY A 190 -9.42 -9.55 16.71
N LEU A 191 -8.93 -9.67 17.95
CA LEU A 191 -7.50 -9.50 18.25
C LEU A 191 -6.65 -10.56 17.56
N MET A 192 -7.11 -11.81 17.54
CA MET A 192 -6.43 -12.90 16.83
C MET A 192 -6.37 -12.62 15.32
N ALA A 193 -7.47 -12.19 14.70
CA ALA A 193 -7.50 -11.83 13.29
C ALA A 193 -6.56 -10.65 12.99
N ALA A 194 -6.57 -9.61 13.83
CA ALA A 194 -5.71 -8.45 13.67
C ALA A 194 -4.22 -8.79 13.80
N PHE A 195 -3.89 -9.65 14.77
CA PHE A 195 -2.54 -10.17 14.99
C PHE A 195 -2.05 -11.04 13.82
N VAL A 196 -2.90 -11.97 13.35
CA VAL A 196 -2.58 -12.84 12.21
C VAL A 196 -2.34 -12.00 10.96
N PHE A 197 -3.25 -11.08 10.63
CA PHE A 197 -3.11 -10.20 9.46
C PHE A 197 -1.82 -9.37 9.52
N SER A 198 -1.58 -8.69 10.65
CA SER A 198 -0.39 -7.85 10.83
C SER A 198 0.88 -8.69 10.72
N THR A 199 0.93 -9.86 11.36
CA THR A 199 2.09 -10.76 11.32
C THR A 199 2.33 -11.29 9.91
N LEU A 200 1.28 -11.68 9.19
CA LEU A 200 1.36 -12.19 7.82
C LEU A 200 2.01 -11.17 6.88
N VAL A 201 1.59 -9.90 6.95
CA VAL A 201 2.18 -8.82 6.16
C VAL A 201 3.62 -8.53 6.61
N CYS A 202 3.89 -8.49 7.92
CA CYS A 202 5.24 -8.29 8.46
C CYS A 202 6.24 -9.34 7.96
N LEU A 203 5.87 -10.62 8.02
CA LEU A 203 6.69 -11.74 7.55
C LEU A 203 6.90 -11.69 6.02
N SER A 204 5.92 -11.21 5.26
CA SER A 204 6.07 -11.03 3.81
C SER A 204 7.20 -10.06 3.44
N ARG A 205 7.43 -9.00 4.24
CA ARG A 205 8.50 -8.01 4.03
C ARG A 205 9.90 -8.58 4.28
N LEU A 206 9.99 -9.55 5.18
CA LEU A 206 11.21 -10.34 5.39
C LEU A 206 11.40 -11.34 4.25
N TYR A 207 10.34 -12.02 3.82
CA TYR A 207 10.40 -13.02 2.75
C TYR A 207 10.77 -12.40 1.40
N THR A 208 10.23 -11.22 1.06
CA THR A 208 10.56 -10.48 -0.16
C THR A 208 11.98 -9.89 -0.15
N GLY A 209 12.66 -9.93 1.00
CA GLY A 209 14.02 -9.42 1.15
C GLY A 209 14.11 -7.90 1.16
N MET A 210 12.98 -7.23 1.38
CA MET A 210 12.86 -5.78 1.28
C MET A 210 13.23 -5.06 2.58
N HIS A 211 13.04 -5.70 3.73
CA HIS A 211 13.23 -5.10 5.05
C HIS A 211 14.00 -6.03 5.99
N THR A 212 14.71 -5.44 6.95
CA THR A 212 15.31 -6.15 8.08
C THR A 212 14.26 -6.42 9.17
N VAL A 213 14.59 -7.30 10.13
CA VAL A 213 13.70 -7.55 11.28
C VAL A 213 13.52 -6.27 12.12
N LEU A 214 14.57 -5.46 12.23
CA LEU A 214 14.52 -4.18 12.93
C LEU A 214 13.54 -3.20 12.25
N ASP A 215 13.54 -3.13 10.92
CA ASP A 215 12.67 -2.22 10.16
C ASP A 215 11.18 -2.56 10.37
N VAL A 216 10.88 -3.87 10.46
CA VAL A 216 9.53 -4.38 10.71
C VAL A 216 9.10 -4.09 12.14
N ILE A 217 9.93 -4.41 13.14
CA ILE A 217 9.64 -4.11 14.55
C ILE A 217 9.48 -2.60 14.77
N GLY A 218 10.35 -1.78 14.16
CA GLY A 218 10.25 -0.33 14.23
C GLY A 218 8.92 0.17 13.66
N GLY A 219 8.50 -0.36 12.50
CA GLY A 219 7.22 -0.02 11.90
C GLY A 219 6.02 -0.41 12.79
N THR A 220 5.98 -1.63 13.30
CA THR A 220 4.86 -2.08 14.14
C THR A 220 4.77 -1.27 15.44
N LEU A 221 5.90 -0.97 16.08
CA LEU A 221 5.94 -0.15 17.30
C LEU A 221 5.51 1.29 17.06
N ILE A 222 5.97 1.92 15.97
CA ILE A 222 5.53 3.29 15.62
C ILE A 222 4.03 3.30 15.36
N SER A 223 3.49 2.33 14.62
CA SER A 223 2.05 2.23 14.38
C SER A 223 1.26 2.03 15.67
N ALA A 224 1.73 1.17 16.58
CA ALA A 224 1.07 0.96 17.87
C ALA A 224 1.06 2.23 18.72
N ALA A 225 2.19 2.97 18.74
CA ALA A 225 2.28 4.25 19.44
C ALA A 225 1.32 5.30 18.83
N LEU A 226 1.23 5.38 17.51
CA LEU A 226 0.30 6.30 16.83
C LEU A 226 -1.16 5.96 17.11
N ILE A 227 -1.53 4.66 17.10
CA ILE A 227 -2.88 4.23 17.50
C ILE A 227 -3.14 4.65 18.95
N ALA A 228 -2.25 4.33 19.89
CA ALA A 228 -2.43 4.66 21.30
C ALA A 228 -2.55 6.17 21.56
N LEU A 229 -1.78 6.99 20.84
CA LEU A 229 -1.79 8.44 20.95
C LEU A 229 -3.07 9.06 20.38
N THR A 230 -3.54 8.56 19.24
CA THR A 230 -4.70 9.15 18.54
C THR A 230 -6.03 8.60 19.04
N TYR A 231 -6.06 7.39 19.60
CA TYR A 231 -7.27 6.70 20.05
C TYR A 231 -8.20 7.57 20.93
N PRO A 232 -7.70 8.27 21.98
CA PRO A 232 -8.55 9.12 22.82
C PRO A 232 -9.18 10.31 22.07
N ALA A 233 -8.60 10.71 20.94
CA ALA A 233 -9.03 11.84 20.15
C ALA A 233 -9.90 11.45 18.95
N TRP A 234 -10.10 10.16 18.66
CA TRP A 234 -10.81 9.72 17.45
C TRP A 234 -12.22 10.28 17.37
N ASP A 235 -12.99 10.25 18.46
CA ASP A 235 -14.37 10.76 18.46
C ASP A 235 -14.42 12.29 18.24
N ILE A 236 -13.49 13.03 18.85
CA ILE A 236 -13.38 14.48 18.72
C ILE A 236 -13.00 14.86 17.29
N ILE A 237 -11.99 14.19 16.73
CA ILE A 237 -11.53 14.44 15.37
C ILE A 237 -12.63 14.13 14.37
N ASP A 238 -13.31 12.99 14.53
CA ASP A 238 -14.39 12.58 13.64
C ASP A 238 -15.57 13.56 13.69
N HIS A 239 -16.01 13.95 14.88
CA HIS A 239 -17.06 14.97 15.03
C HIS A 239 -16.65 16.31 14.38
N LEU A 240 -15.41 16.77 14.59
CA LEU A 240 -14.92 18.01 13.99
C LEU A 240 -14.84 17.91 12.46
N MET A 241 -14.40 16.78 11.93
CA MET A 241 -14.33 16.52 10.49
C MET A 241 -15.72 16.55 9.84
N LEU A 242 -16.76 16.09 10.54
CA LEU A 242 -18.13 16.06 10.01
C LEU A 242 -18.89 17.39 10.15
N THR A 243 -18.65 18.14 11.23
CA THR A 243 -19.47 19.32 11.59
C THR A 243 -18.84 20.65 11.20
N SER A 244 -17.50 20.73 11.11
CA SER A 244 -16.83 22.00 10.86
C SER A 244 -17.04 22.48 9.42
N PRO A 245 -17.48 23.74 9.19
CA PRO A 245 -17.61 24.30 7.85
C PRO A 245 -16.26 24.47 7.14
N PHE A 246 -15.17 24.54 7.92
CA PHE A 246 -13.81 24.65 7.38
C PHE A 246 -13.22 23.30 6.93
N CYS A 247 -13.88 22.18 7.22
CA CYS A 247 -13.34 20.85 6.96
C CYS A 247 -12.94 20.61 5.48
N PRO A 248 -13.75 20.97 4.46
CA PRO A 248 -13.36 20.75 3.07
C PRO A 248 -12.10 21.53 2.68
N ILE A 249 -11.98 22.77 3.15
CA ILE A 249 -10.82 23.62 2.88
C ILE A 249 -9.58 23.02 3.55
N LEU A 250 -9.68 22.67 4.84
CA LEU A 250 -8.56 22.09 5.59
C LEU A 250 -8.13 20.73 5.02
N SER A 251 -9.07 19.93 4.53
CA SER A 251 -8.83 18.64 3.90
C SER A 251 -8.05 18.74 2.59
N ILE A 252 -8.07 19.88 1.92
CA ILE A 252 -7.25 20.13 0.72
C ILE A 252 -5.94 20.80 1.11
N VAL A 253 -6.03 21.89 1.88
CA VAL A 253 -4.89 22.76 2.18
C VAL A 253 -3.85 22.03 3.02
N VAL A 254 -4.26 21.35 4.11
CA VAL A 254 -3.30 20.68 5.00
C VAL A 254 -2.55 19.57 4.25
N PRO A 255 -3.20 18.61 3.57
CA PRO A 255 -2.50 17.56 2.84
C PRO A 255 -1.62 18.08 1.69
N LEU A 256 -2.04 19.13 0.97
CA LEU A 256 -1.20 19.77 -0.05
C LEU A 256 0.05 20.42 0.56
N LEU A 257 -0.10 21.16 1.67
CA LEU A 257 1.04 21.75 2.38
C LEU A 257 2.02 20.66 2.83
N LEU A 258 1.52 19.53 3.34
CA LEU A 258 2.36 18.38 3.71
C LEU A 258 3.07 17.76 2.51
N CYS A 259 2.42 17.67 1.33
CA CYS A 259 3.04 17.16 0.11
C CYS A 259 4.13 18.09 -0.44
N TYR A 260 3.92 19.41 -0.40
CA TYR A 260 4.88 20.39 -0.90
C TYR A 260 6.06 20.62 0.06
N ASN A 261 5.83 20.51 1.36
CA ASN A 261 6.88 20.58 2.40
C ASN A 261 7.53 19.21 2.71
N TYR A 262 7.22 18.19 1.92
CA TYR A 262 7.81 16.86 2.07
C TYR A 262 9.35 16.93 1.93
N PRO A 263 10.12 16.17 2.74
CA PRO A 263 11.59 16.21 2.71
C PRO A 263 12.17 16.06 1.30
N LYS A 264 13.07 16.97 0.91
CA LYS A 264 13.76 16.91 -0.38
C LYS A 264 14.88 15.87 -0.32
N LEU A 265 14.89 14.97 -1.30
CA LEU A 265 15.95 13.99 -1.52
C LEU A 265 16.80 14.42 -2.72
N GLU A 266 18.10 14.07 -2.67
CA GLU A 266 19.04 14.31 -3.78
C GLU A 266 18.69 13.44 -4.98
N ASP A 267 18.34 12.18 -4.72
CA ASP A 267 17.88 11.24 -5.73
C ASP A 267 16.36 11.08 -5.70
N TYR A 268 15.76 10.81 -6.85
CA TYR A 268 14.34 10.53 -6.96
C TYR A 268 13.98 9.23 -6.21
N SER A 269 13.02 9.35 -5.30
CA SER A 269 12.39 8.23 -4.58
C SER A 269 10.87 8.24 -4.82
N PRO A 270 10.23 7.06 -4.97
CA PRO A 270 8.77 6.99 -5.11
C PRO A 270 8.00 7.39 -3.84
N THR A 271 8.66 7.52 -2.68
CA THR A 271 8.05 7.79 -1.36
C THR A 271 7.18 9.05 -1.33
N ARG A 272 7.64 10.16 -1.92
CA ARG A 272 6.85 11.39 -2.06
C ARG A 272 5.58 11.16 -2.89
N ALA A 273 5.73 10.43 -3.98
CA ALA A 273 4.66 10.17 -4.92
C ALA A 273 3.59 9.25 -4.31
N ASP A 274 4.02 8.27 -3.49
CA ASP A 274 3.14 7.41 -2.72
C ASP A 274 2.44 8.19 -1.60
N THR A 275 3.15 9.08 -0.92
CA THR A 275 2.59 9.96 0.11
C THR A 275 1.49 10.86 -0.44
N THR A 276 1.73 11.47 -1.61
CA THR A 276 0.75 12.31 -2.31
C THR A 276 -0.51 11.51 -2.69
N THR A 277 -0.32 10.25 -3.08
CA THR A 277 -1.42 9.33 -3.44
C THR A 277 -2.31 9.05 -2.23
N VAL A 278 -1.70 8.73 -1.09
CA VAL A 278 -2.42 8.47 0.18
C VAL A 278 -3.15 9.71 0.67
N LEU A 279 -2.43 10.83 0.76
CA LEU A 279 -2.98 12.10 1.23
C LEU A 279 -4.08 12.64 0.33
N GLY A 280 -3.94 12.49 -1.00
CA GLY A 280 -4.99 12.84 -1.95
C GLY A 280 -6.25 12.01 -1.73
N ALA A 281 -6.12 10.68 -1.62
CA ALA A 281 -7.24 9.79 -1.36
C ALA A 281 -7.95 10.10 -0.04
N GLY A 282 -7.19 10.34 1.03
CA GLY A 282 -7.72 10.77 2.32
C GLY A 282 -8.49 12.08 2.23
N ALA A 283 -7.92 13.10 1.59
CA ALA A 283 -8.55 14.41 1.39
C ALA A 283 -9.91 14.29 0.68
N GLY A 284 -9.96 13.53 -0.41
CA GLY A 284 -11.19 13.32 -1.17
C GLY A 284 -12.26 12.58 -0.36
N ALA A 285 -11.86 11.54 0.36
CA ALA A 285 -12.78 10.79 1.22
C ALA A 285 -13.30 11.66 2.37
N THR A 286 -12.46 12.47 3.01
CA THR A 286 -12.89 13.39 4.07
C THR A 286 -13.91 14.40 3.59
N ILE A 287 -13.69 15.01 2.42
CA ILE A 287 -14.68 15.91 1.82
C ILE A 287 -16.00 15.19 1.59
N GLY A 288 -15.95 13.96 1.08
CA GLY A 288 -17.16 13.16 0.88
C GLY A 288 -17.88 12.79 2.17
N PHE A 289 -17.16 12.49 3.25
CA PHE A 289 -17.77 12.26 4.57
C PHE A 289 -18.49 13.51 5.09
N TRP A 290 -17.83 14.67 4.97
CA TRP A 290 -18.42 15.95 5.35
C TRP A 290 -19.67 16.27 4.51
N LEU A 291 -19.58 16.08 3.19
CA LEU A 291 -20.69 16.30 2.27
C LEU A 291 -21.87 15.39 2.60
N ASN A 292 -21.60 14.09 2.79
CA ASN A 292 -22.64 13.13 3.15
C ASN A 292 -23.26 13.49 4.49
N ASN A 293 -22.50 13.93 5.49
CA ASN A 293 -23.08 14.37 6.77
C ASN A 293 -23.97 15.62 6.62
N LEU A 294 -23.64 16.53 5.71
CA LEU A 294 -24.45 17.72 5.42
C LEU A 294 -25.79 17.36 4.76
N TYR A 295 -25.79 16.40 3.84
CA TYR A 295 -26.99 16.00 3.08
C TYR A 295 -27.73 14.78 3.67
N ALA A 296 -27.14 14.04 4.61
CA ALA A 296 -27.74 12.84 5.22
C ALA A 296 -28.69 13.13 6.40
N ALA A 297 -28.94 14.40 6.75
CA ALA A 297 -29.98 14.78 7.69
C ALA A 297 -31.26 15.13 6.88
N PRO A 298 -32.18 14.19 6.58
CA PRO A 298 -32.91 13.44 7.61
C PRO A 298 -33.42 12.00 7.25
N ASP A 299 -32.84 11.26 6.29
CA ASP A 299 -33.45 10.01 5.76
C ASP A 299 -32.66 8.71 6.01
N TYR A 300 -31.85 8.63 7.06
CA TYR A 300 -31.53 7.32 7.64
C TYR A 300 -32.59 7.02 8.69
N PRO A 301 -33.67 6.28 8.38
CA PRO A 301 -34.47 5.77 9.45
C PRO A 301 -33.54 4.92 10.31
N ASN A 302 -33.47 5.26 11.60
CA ASN A 302 -33.27 4.28 12.66
C ASN A 302 -34.48 3.32 12.64
N GLU A 303 -34.80 2.73 11.50
CA GLU A 303 -35.71 1.62 11.43
C GLU A 303 -34.95 0.49 12.08
N SER A 304 -35.35 0.20 13.31
CA SER A 304 -35.59 -1.17 13.75
C SER A 304 -36.38 -1.90 12.65
N LEU A 305 -35.68 -2.26 11.58
CA LEU A 305 -36.23 -2.86 10.39
C LEU A 305 -36.52 -4.31 10.77
N HIS A 306 -37.76 -4.54 11.22
CA HIS A 306 -38.35 -5.87 11.22
C HIS A 306 -38.52 -6.30 9.75
N LEU A 307 -37.42 -6.58 9.05
CA LEU A 307 -37.43 -7.19 7.72
C LEU A 307 -36.92 -8.62 7.84
N ASN A 308 -37.67 -9.53 7.21
CA ASN A 308 -37.25 -10.89 6.91
C ASN A 308 -35.80 -10.85 6.40
N LEU A 309 -34.86 -11.44 7.15
CA LEU A 309 -33.48 -11.50 6.70
C LEU A 309 -33.47 -12.24 5.35
N PRO A 310 -33.03 -11.60 4.25
CA PRO A 310 -32.86 -12.32 3.00
C PRO A 310 -31.88 -13.48 3.24
N PRO A 311 -32.03 -14.61 2.55
CA PRO A 311 -31.12 -15.74 2.68
C PRO A 311 -29.67 -15.28 2.49
N ILE A 312 -28.73 -15.90 3.23
CA ILE A 312 -27.30 -15.51 3.27
C ILE A 312 -26.71 -15.35 1.85
N SER A 313 -27.17 -16.15 0.89
CA SER A 313 -26.79 -16.06 -0.52
C SER A 313 -27.14 -14.72 -1.16
N GLU A 314 -28.34 -14.17 -0.92
CA GLU A 314 -28.77 -12.89 -1.48
C GLU A 314 -27.98 -11.73 -0.88
N MET A 315 -27.76 -11.73 0.44
CA MET A 315 -26.92 -10.74 1.11
C MET A 315 -25.48 -10.75 0.56
N MET A 316 -24.90 -11.94 0.35
CA MET A 316 -23.57 -12.07 -0.25
C MET A 316 -23.52 -11.56 -1.70
N MET A 317 -24.58 -11.80 -2.48
CA MET A 317 -24.67 -11.32 -3.85
C MET A 317 -24.76 -9.79 -3.92
N VAL A 318 -25.54 -9.16 -3.03
CA VAL A 318 -25.64 -7.69 -2.94
C VAL A 318 -24.29 -7.09 -2.54
N VAL A 319 -23.64 -7.61 -1.51
CA VAL A 319 -22.30 -7.15 -1.07
C VAL A 319 -21.28 -7.28 -2.20
N LEU A 320 -21.29 -8.40 -2.92
CA LEU A 320 -20.40 -8.64 -4.05
C LEU A 320 -20.70 -7.66 -5.20
N ALA A 321 -21.97 -7.44 -5.54
CA ALA A 321 -22.39 -6.51 -6.57
C ALA A 321 -21.96 -5.07 -6.23
N LYS A 322 -22.23 -4.60 -5.00
CA LYS A 322 -21.79 -3.29 -4.50
C LYS A 322 -20.28 -3.12 -4.63
N PHE A 323 -19.52 -4.14 -4.24
CA PHE A 323 -18.07 -4.13 -4.33
C PHE A 323 -17.57 -4.07 -5.78
N LEU A 324 -18.09 -4.91 -6.68
CA LEU A 324 -17.67 -4.94 -8.09
C LEU A 324 -18.01 -3.64 -8.82
N VAL A 325 -19.24 -3.14 -8.65
CA VAL A 325 -19.69 -1.86 -9.22
C VAL A 325 -18.84 -0.72 -8.68
N GLY A 326 -18.62 -0.68 -7.36
CA GLY A 326 -17.81 0.35 -6.73
C GLY A 326 -16.37 0.36 -7.23
N VAL A 327 -15.69 -0.79 -7.23
CA VAL A 327 -14.31 -0.91 -7.74
C VAL A 327 -14.22 -0.52 -9.21
N PHE A 328 -15.18 -0.92 -10.04
CA PHE A 328 -15.23 -0.53 -11.45
C PHE A 328 -15.27 1.00 -11.60
N ILE A 329 -16.18 1.68 -10.87
CA ILE A 329 -16.28 3.15 -10.88
C ILE A 329 -14.96 3.79 -10.44
N LEU A 330 -14.33 3.29 -9.36
CA LEU A 330 -13.06 3.84 -8.89
C LEU A 330 -11.93 3.70 -9.91
N LEU A 331 -11.84 2.58 -10.62
CA LEU A 331 -10.85 2.37 -11.67
C LEU A 331 -11.10 3.28 -12.88
N VAL A 332 -12.36 3.47 -13.27
CA VAL A 332 -12.75 4.40 -14.34
C VAL A 332 -12.41 5.83 -13.97
N THR A 333 -12.79 6.29 -12.76
CA THR A 333 -12.44 7.61 -12.24
C THR A 333 -10.92 7.80 -12.24
N ARG A 334 -10.17 6.83 -11.72
CA ARG A 334 -8.70 6.90 -11.69
C ARG A 334 -8.12 7.03 -13.09
N TYR A 335 -8.59 6.24 -14.05
CA TYR A 335 -8.09 6.25 -15.42
C TYR A 335 -8.36 7.61 -16.10
N PHE A 336 -9.60 8.09 -16.02
CA PHE A 336 -10.04 9.31 -16.68
C PHE A 336 -9.39 10.56 -16.08
N ILE A 337 -9.48 10.73 -14.75
CA ILE A 337 -8.94 11.92 -14.06
C ILE A 337 -7.42 11.98 -14.17
N LYS A 338 -6.72 10.84 -14.05
CA LYS A 338 -5.27 10.80 -14.26
C LYS A 338 -4.89 11.25 -15.66
N GLY A 339 -5.60 10.76 -16.68
CA GLY A 339 -5.38 11.13 -18.06
C GLY A 339 -5.59 12.63 -18.29
N MET A 340 -6.68 13.18 -17.78
CA MET A 340 -7.00 14.61 -17.87
C MET A 340 -5.98 15.48 -17.13
N ALA A 341 -5.75 15.22 -15.83
CA ALA A 341 -4.85 16.00 -15.00
C ALA A 341 -3.44 16.06 -15.59
N LEU A 342 -2.95 14.91 -16.07
CA LEU A 342 -1.63 14.84 -16.69
C LEU A 342 -1.56 15.63 -18.00
N ARG A 343 -2.59 15.54 -18.87
CA ARG A 343 -2.63 16.32 -20.13
C ARG A 343 -2.66 17.82 -19.86
N VAL A 344 -3.50 18.27 -18.91
CA VAL A 344 -3.62 19.69 -18.55
C VAL A 344 -2.30 20.23 -18.00
N LEU A 345 -1.67 19.51 -17.07
CA LEU A 345 -0.39 19.93 -16.47
C LEU A 345 0.75 19.89 -17.49
N CYS A 346 0.87 18.82 -18.28
CA CYS A 346 1.88 18.73 -19.34
C CYS A 346 1.71 19.84 -20.39
N SER A 347 0.47 20.18 -20.76
CA SER A 347 0.19 21.32 -21.65
C SER A 347 0.59 22.65 -21.01
N ARG A 348 0.29 22.85 -19.72
CA ARG A 348 0.58 24.09 -18.99
C ARG A 348 2.08 24.37 -18.86
N TYR A 349 2.87 23.31 -18.71
CA TYR A 349 4.34 23.35 -18.61
C TYR A 349 5.06 23.10 -19.94
N GLN A 350 4.32 22.96 -21.05
CA GLN A 350 4.86 22.70 -22.39
C GLN A 350 5.79 21.47 -22.46
N VAL A 351 5.48 20.42 -21.72
CA VAL A 351 6.25 19.17 -21.73
C VAL A 351 5.45 18.02 -22.33
N SER A 352 6.12 17.11 -23.03
CA SER A 352 5.47 15.93 -23.58
C SER A 352 4.97 15.02 -22.47
N VAL A 353 3.76 14.49 -22.65
CA VAL A 353 3.15 13.55 -21.70
C VAL A 353 4.05 12.33 -21.51
N ASN A 354 4.82 11.90 -22.51
CA ASN A 354 5.66 10.70 -22.43
C ASN A 354 7.00 10.89 -21.71
N ASN A 355 7.40 12.12 -21.36
CA ASN A 355 8.67 12.35 -20.68
C ASN A 355 8.57 11.98 -19.18
N LEU A 356 9.23 10.89 -18.79
CA LEU A 356 9.21 10.38 -17.42
C LEU A 356 9.87 11.32 -16.41
N GLU A 357 10.93 12.02 -16.78
CA GLU A 357 11.63 12.96 -15.89
C GLU A 357 10.75 14.19 -15.61
N ALA A 358 10.03 14.65 -16.63
CA ALA A 358 9.06 15.73 -16.48
C ALA A 358 7.94 15.36 -15.50
N ARG A 359 7.43 14.13 -15.58
CA ARG A 359 6.40 13.62 -14.65
C ARG A 359 6.88 13.52 -13.20
N ARG A 360 8.20 13.45 -12.96
CA ARG A 360 8.82 13.40 -11.63
C ARG A 360 9.12 14.79 -11.06
N ARG A 361 8.97 15.85 -11.85
CA ARG A 361 9.09 17.23 -11.36
C ARG A 361 8.01 17.47 -10.32
N LEU A 362 8.38 18.11 -9.22
CA LEU A 362 7.49 18.38 -8.09
C LEU A 362 6.21 19.13 -8.51
N GLU A 363 6.34 20.08 -9.43
CA GLU A 363 5.25 20.89 -10.00
C GLU A 363 4.22 20.11 -10.82
N ILE A 364 4.57 18.89 -11.26
CA ILE A 364 3.68 18.02 -12.04
C ILE A 364 3.25 16.83 -11.16
N GLU A 365 4.21 16.16 -10.52
CA GLU A 365 3.99 14.93 -9.77
C GLU A 365 2.98 15.09 -8.64
N VAL A 366 3.14 16.13 -7.83
CA VAL A 366 2.25 16.38 -6.70
C VAL A 366 0.83 16.68 -7.17
N PRO A 367 0.57 17.69 -8.02
CA PRO A 367 -0.80 18.05 -8.37
C PRO A 367 -1.52 16.97 -9.18
N TYR A 368 -0.90 16.30 -10.16
CA TYR A 368 -1.64 15.28 -10.93
C TYR A 368 -2.04 14.09 -10.05
N LYS A 369 -1.16 13.65 -9.15
CA LYS A 369 -1.47 12.55 -8.22
C LYS A 369 -2.52 12.99 -7.22
N PHE A 370 -2.34 14.16 -6.61
CA PHE A 370 -3.29 14.67 -5.62
C PHE A 370 -4.69 14.77 -6.20
N ILE A 371 -4.87 15.42 -7.36
CA ILE A 371 -6.16 15.54 -8.05
C ILE A 371 -6.75 14.16 -8.36
N THR A 372 -5.96 13.26 -8.96
CA THR A 372 -6.42 11.91 -9.30
C THR A 372 -6.97 11.17 -8.09
N TYR A 373 -6.21 11.13 -7.00
CA TYR A 373 -6.57 10.33 -5.84
C TYR A 373 -7.60 11.02 -4.95
N SER A 374 -7.63 12.34 -4.88
CA SER A 374 -8.75 13.07 -4.27
C SER A 374 -10.06 12.80 -5.00
N SER A 375 -10.06 12.75 -6.34
CA SER A 375 -11.26 12.32 -7.07
C SER A 375 -11.64 10.86 -6.80
N VAL A 376 -10.67 9.95 -6.67
CA VAL A 376 -10.94 8.54 -6.29
C VAL A 376 -11.56 8.45 -4.89
N GLY A 377 -10.96 9.12 -3.90
CA GLY A 377 -11.49 9.15 -2.53
C GLY A 377 -12.90 9.74 -2.46
N PHE A 378 -13.11 10.87 -3.14
CA PHE A 378 -14.43 11.51 -3.23
C PHE A 378 -15.45 10.62 -3.93
N SER A 379 -15.07 9.97 -5.02
CA SER A 379 -15.96 9.04 -5.75
C SER A 379 -16.34 7.85 -4.88
N ALA A 380 -15.41 7.31 -4.10
CA ALA A 380 -15.68 6.19 -3.20
C ALA A 380 -16.72 6.54 -2.15
N THR A 381 -16.72 7.78 -1.68
CA THR A 381 -17.59 8.23 -0.60
C THR A 381 -18.90 8.85 -1.08
N VAL A 382 -18.94 9.46 -2.27
CA VAL A 382 -20.13 10.19 -2.77
C VAL A 382 -20.72 9.51 -3.99
N LEU A 383 -19.97 9.40 -5.09
CA LEU A 383 -20.50 8.90 -6.36
C LEU A 383 -20.92 7.43 -6.28
N VAL A 384 -20.13 6.58 -5.63
CA VAL A 384 -20.43 5.14 -5.56
C VAL A 384 -21.70 4.88 -4.74
N PRO A 385 -21.88 5.44 -3.53
CA PRO A 385 -23.15 5.32 -2.82
C PRO A 385 -24.36 5.85 -3.61
N LEU A 386 -24.24 6.98 -4.31
CA LEU A 386 -25.32 7.49 -5.17
C LEU A 386 -25.67 6.52 -6.30
N VAL A 387 -24.68 5.86 -6.90
CA VAL A 387 -24.92 4.84 -7.92
C VAL A 387 -25.50 3.57 -7.32
N HIS A 388 -25.10 3.18 -6.11
CA HIS A 388 -25.71 2.06 -5.40
C HIS A 388 -27.20 2.32 -5.12
N ASP A 389 -27.55 3.54 -4.70
CA ASP A 389 -28.93 3.97 -4.48
C ASP A 389 -29.74 3.92 -5.80
N LEU A 390 -29.20 4.50 -6.87
CA LEU A 390 -29.82 4.50 -8.20
C LEU A 390 -30.07 3.08 -8.76
N LEU A 391 -29.19 2.13 -8.42
CA LEU A 391 -29.28 0.73 -8.84
C LEU A 391 -30.14 -0.13 -7.89
N GLY A 392 -30.67 0.42 -6.80
CA GLY A 392 -31.43 -0.33 -5.80
C GLY A 392 -30.60 -1.36 -5.03
N LEU A 393 -29.31 -1.07 -4.80
CA LEU A 393 -28.35 -1.92 -4.08
C LEU A 393 -28.18 -1.53 -2.60
N ILE A 394 -28.95 -0.55 -2.10
CA ILE A 394 -28.90 -0.07 -0.71
C ILE A 394 -30.08 -0.64 0.08
#